data_AF-A0A929CPX4-F1
#
_entry.id   AF-A0A929CPX4-F1
#
_cell.length_a   1.000
_cell.length_b   1.000
_cell.length_c   1.000
_cell.angle_alpha   90.00
_cell.angle_beta   90.00
_cell.angle_gamma   90.00
#
_symmetry.space_group_name_H-M   'P 1'
#
loop_
_entity.id
_entity.type
_entity.pdbx_description
1 polymer ?
#
loop_
_entity_poly.entity_id
_entity_poly.type
_entity_poly.pdbx_seq_one_letter_code
_entity_poly.pdbx_strand_id
1 'polypeptide(L)'
;MSDFMNFVNGKYDYDLKDYFDLYRWSVENIPEFWEAFWEYSGIIFSKDYEEVVDNIKKMPGARWFSGARLNFAENLLSRRDDKTAIIFRGEAEVKSRI
;
A
#
# COMPACT_ATOMS: atom_id res chain seq x y z
N MET A 1 3.11 -9.56 -7.52
CA MET A 1 4.53 -9.18 -7.45
C MET A 1 5.09 -8.84 -8.82
N SER A 2 4.93 -9.70 -9.84
CA SER A 2 5.36 -9.38 -11.21
C SER A 2 4.73 -8.10 -11.77
N ASP A 3 3.43 -7.89 -11.56
CA ASP A 3 2.75 -6.67 -12.06
C ASP A 3 3.29 -5.39 -11.42
N PHE A 4 3.55 -5.41 -10.11
CA PHE A 4 4.15 -4.26 -9.42
C PHE A 4 5.59 -4.01 -9.87
N MET A 5 6.39 -5.06 -10.10
CA MET A 5 7.74 -4.89 -10.68
C MET A 5 7.69 -4.26 -12.07
N ASN A 6 6.75 -4.68 -12.92
CA ASN A 6 6.56 -4.06 -14.24
C ASN A 6 6.15 -2.59 -14.14
N PHE A 7 5.29 -2.24 -13.18
CA PHE A 7 4.93 -0.86 -12.88
C PHE A 7 6.15 -0.03 -12.46
N VAL A 8 6.96 -0.53 -11.54
CA VAL A 8 8.18 0.14 -11.08
C VAL A 8 9.20 0.29 -12.22
N ASN A 9 9.43 -0.77 -13.00
CA ASN A 9 10.32 -0.76 -14.16
C ASN A 9 9.90 0.32 -15.16
N GLY A 10 8.61 0.43 -15.47
CA GLY A 10 8.11 1.45 -16.38
C GLY A 10 8.16 2.88 -15.82
N LYS A 11 7.96 3.05 -14.50
CA LYS A 11 7.92 4.37 -13.86
C LYS A 11 9.31 4.97 -13.63
N TYR A 12 10.26 4.15 -13.21
CA TYR A 12 11.60 4.59 -12.79
C TYR A 12 12.73 4.14 -13.72
N ASP A 13 12.40 3.55 -14.88
CA ASP A 13 13.37 3.01 -15.86
C ASP A 13 14.35 1.99 -15.23
N TYR A 14 13.80 1.08 -14.42
CA TYR A 14 14.54 -0.04 -13.82
C TYR A 14 14.33 -1.35 -14.60
N ASP A 15 15.23 -2.32 -14.38
CA ASP A 15 15.16 -3.68 -14.90
C ASP A 15 15.14 -4.69 -13.75
N LEU A 16 14.11 -4.61 -12.89
CA LEU A 16 13.88 -5.56 -11.80
C LEU A 16 13.39 -6.90 -12.36
N LYS A 17 14.13 -7.98 -12.11
CA LYS A 17 13.85 -9.32 -12.69
C LYS A 17 13.20 -10.27 -11.72
N ASP A 18 13.51 -10.10 -10.44
CA ASP A 18 13.01 -10.95 -9.40
C ASP A 18 12.70 -10.19 -8.10
N TYR A 19 12.21 -10.95 -7.13
CA TYR A 19 11.91 -10.43 -5.81
C TYR A 19 13.12 -9.81 -5.10
N PHE A 20 14.33 -10.35 -5.29
CA PHE A 20 15.53 -9.84 -4.62
C PHE A 20 15.97 -8.50 -5.19
N ASP A 21 15.81 -8.30 -6.50
CA ASP A 21 16.03 -7.01 -7.13
C ASP A 21 15.05 -5.97 -6.57
N LEU A 22 13.75 -6.29 -6.54
CA LEU A 22 12.72 -5.40 -5.97
C LEU A 22 12.98 -5.10 -4.49
N TYR A 23 13.34 -6.12 -3.71
CA TYR A 23 13.64 -5.97 -2.29
C TYR A 23 14.82 -5.02 -2.08
N ARG A 24 15.93 -5.23 -2.81
CA ARG A 24 17.12 -4.37 -2.70
C ARG A 24 16.79 -2.93 -3.08
N TRP A 25 16.09 -2.75 -4.19
CA TRP A 25 15.63 -1.44 -4.62
C TRP A 25 14.74 -0.76 -3.56
N SER A 26 13.80 -1.51 -2.97
CA SER A 26 12.85 -0.98 -1.98
C SER A 26 13.51 -0.45 -0.70
N VAL A 27 14.66 -1.01 -0.31
CA VAL A 27 15.39 -0.59 0.89
C VAL A 27 16.43 0.49 0.59
N GLU A 28 16.92 0.56 -0.65
CA GLU A 28 17.86 1.60 -1.10
C GLU A 28 17.14 2.89 -1.49
N ASN A 29 15.92 2.79 -2.04
CA ASN A 29 15.13 3.88 -2.61
C ASN A 29 13.75 3.94 -1.93
N ILE A 30 13.77 4.10 -0.60
CA ILE A 30 12.57 3.95 0.23
C ILE A 30 11.49 5.00 -0.08
N PRO A 31 11.78 6.31 -0.25
CA PRO A 31 10.77 7.28 -0.65
C PRO A 31 10.11 6.93 -1.99
N GLU A 32 10.92 6.56 -2.99
CA GLU A 32 10.46 6.17 -4.32
C GLU A 32 9.61 4.89 -4.25
N PHE A 33 10.02 3.91 -3.46
CA PHE A 33 9.24 2.68 -3.25
C PHE A 33 7.85 2.97 -2.70
N TRP A 34 7.75 3.83 -1.67
CA TRP A 34 6.48 4.15 -1.02
C TRP A 34 5.59 5.04 -1.88
N GLU A 35 6.16 5.94 -2.68
CA GLU A 35 5.45 6.66 -3.73
C GLU A 35 4.89 5.71 -4.79
N ALA A 36 5.72 4.81 -5.31
CA ALA A 36 5.31 3.80 -6.28
C ALA A 36 4.15 2.95 -5.75
N PHE A 37 4.24 2.55 -4.49
CA PHE A 37 3.20 1.79 -3.83
C PHE A 37 1.91 2.60 -3.67
N TRP A 38 1.99 3.87 -3.28
CA TRP A 38 0.83 4.76 -3.15
C TRP A 38 0.05 4.83 -4.46
N GLU A 39 0.74 5.07 -5.58
CA GLU A 39 0.11 5.14 -6.90
C GLU A 39 -0.43 3.78 -7.37
N TYR A 40 0.33 2.71 -7.18
CA TYR A 40 -0.05 1.37 -7.65
C TYR A 40 -1.21 0.75 -6.84
N SER A 41 -1.25 1.00 -5.53
CA SER A 41 -2.18 0.33 -4.61
C SER A 41 -3.63 0.75 -4.77
N GLY A 42 -3.90 1.88 -5.43
CA GLY A 42 -5.25 2.42 -5.59
C GLY A 42 -5.86 2.90 -4.28
N ILE A 43 -5.03 3.38 -3.33
CA ILE A 43 -5.50 3.98 -2.08
C ILE A 43 -6.46 5.13 -2.39
N ILE A 44 -7.60 5.13 -1.71
CA ILE A 44 -8.58 6.20 -1.75
C ILE A 44 -8.17 7.27 -0.74
N PHE A 45 -8.05 8.50 -1.21
CA PHE A 45 -7.69 9.66 -0.39
C PHE A 45 -8.48 10.90 -0.79
N SER A 46 -8.68 11.78 0.18
CA SER A 46 -9.38 13.07 0.03
C SER A 46 -8.44 14.24 -0.21
N LYS A 47 -7.18 14.10 0.20
CA LYS A 47 -6.09 15.03 -0.08
C LYS A 47 -4.82 14.22 -0.29
N ASP A 48 -4.08 14.54 -1.35
CA ASP A 48 -2.82 13.88 -1.67
C ASP A 48 -1.70 14.28 -0.70
N TYR A 49 -0.61 13.51 -0.69
CA TYR A 49 0.58 13.84 0.10
C TYR A 49 1.35 15.03 -0.51
N GLU A 50 2.09 15.74 0.34
CA GLU A 50 3.05 16.77 -0.04
C GLU A 50 4.48 16.21 -0.01
N GLU A 51 4.74 15.26 0.89
CA GLU A 51 6.04 14.60 1.06
C GLU A 51 5.85 13.17 1.57
N VAL A 52 6.51 12.20 0.93
CA VAL A 52 6.41 10.77 1.29
C VAL A 52 7.01 10.49 2.67
N VAL A 53 8.17 11.06 2.98
CA VAL A 53 8.81 10.92 4.30
C VAL A 53 9.76 12.08 4.56
N ASP A 54 9.70 12.66 5.76
CA ASP A 54 10.52 13.83 6.12
C ASP A 54 11.99 13.47 6.40
N ASN A 55 12.23 12.44 7.21
CA ASN A 55 13.57 11.94 7.50
C ASN A 55 13.54 10.44 7.77
N ILE A 56 14.07 9.68 6.81
CA ILE A 56 14.11 8.23 6.86
C ILE A 56 14.95 7.64 8.01
N LYS A 57 15.94 8.40 8.49
CA LYS A 57 16.83 7.97 9.59
C LYS A 57 16.28 8.36 10.97
N LYS A 58 15.19 9.12 11.02
CA LYS A 58 14.60 9.61 12.26
C LYS A 58 13.76 8.51 12.91
N MET A 59 14.33 7.84 13.90
CA MET A 59 13.63 6.83 14.68
C MET A 59 13.79 7.09 16.18
N PRO A 60 12.68 7.28 16.94
CA PRO A 60 11.28 7.39 16.49
C PRO A 60 10.95 8.75 15.86
N GLY A 61 9.80 8.85 15.17
CA GLY A 61 9.18 10.13 14.81
C GLY A 61 9.39 10.63 13.38
N ALA A 62 9.81 9.76 12.46
CA ALA A 62 9.65 10.00 11.02
C ALA A 62 8.16 10.19 10.69
N ARG A 63 7.84 11.20 9.88
CA ARG A 63 6.48 11.48 9.40
C ARG A 63 6.36 11.01 7.97
N TRP A 64 5.39 10.14 7.73
CA TRP A 64 5.11 9.56 6.42
C TRP A 64 3.88 10.21 5.80
N PHE A 65 3.92 10.38 4.47
CA PHE A 65 2.85 10.93 3.63
C PHE A 65 2.27 12.22 4.23
N SER A 66 3.16 13.14 4.61
CA SER A 66 2.75 14.38 5.24
C SER A 66 1.86 15.19 4.28
N GLY A 67 0.82 15.82 4.81
CA GLY A 67 -0.19 16.52 4.00
C GLY A 67 -1.36 15.64 3.53
N ALA A 68 -1.17 14.31 3.42
CA ALA A 68 -2.22 13.41 2.96
C ALA A 68 -3.39 13.30 3.95
N ARG A 69 -4.59 13.07 3.42
CA ARG A 69 -5.78 12.76 4.20
C ARG A 69 -6.54 11.61 3.57
N LEU A 70 -6.64 10.51 4.29
CA LEU A 70 -7.40 9.33 3.89
C LEU A 70 -8.29 8.83 5.03
N ASN A 71 -9.26 7.99 4.70
CA ASN A 71 -10.03 7.26 5.68
C ASN A 71 -9.74 5.76 5.57
N PHE A 72 -9.39 5.14 6.69
CA PHE A 72 -9.02 3.72 6.71
C PHE A 72 -10.20 2.80 6.40
N ALA A 73 -11.38 3.09 6.96
CA ALA A 73 -12.58 2.29 6.74
C ALA A 73 -13.07 2.41 5.28
N GLU A 74 -12.96 3.59 4.67
CA GLU A 74 -13.26 3.79 3.24
C GLU A 74 -12.41 2.89 2.34
N ASN A 75 -11.11 2.79 2.63
CA ASN A 75 -10.20 1.93 1.88
C ASN A 75 -10.53 0.44 2.07
N LEU A 76 -10.77 0.01 3.31
CA LEU A 76 -11.08 -1.39 3.62
C LEU A 76 -12.47 -1.83 3.15
N LEU A 77 -13.46 -0.92 3.17
CA LEU A 77 -14.86 -1.18 2.83
C LEU A 77 -15.26 -0.52 1.50
N SER A 78 -14.30 -0.37 0.60
CA SER A 78 -14.48 0.28 -0.71
C SER A 78 -15.41 -0.50 -1.65
N ARG A 79 -15.49 -1.82 -1.48
CA ARG A 79 -16.34 -2.68 -2.30
C ARG A 79 -17.82 -2.53 -1.95
N ARG A 80 -18.65 -2.43 -2.98
CA ARG A 80 -20.11 -2.35 -2.89
C ARG A 80 -20.80 -3.47 -3.67
N ASP A 81 -20.15 -4.62 -3.77
CA ASP A 81 -20.68 -5.82 -4.42
C ASP A 81 -21.03 -6.91 -3.39
N ASP A 82 -21.78 -7.93 -3.82
CA ASP A 82 -22.27 -9.01 -2.95
C ASP A 82 -21.17 -10.02 -2.55
N LYS A 83 -19.88 -9.65 -2.63
CA LYS A 83 -18.79 -10.52 -2.22
C LYS A 83 -18.66 -10.51 -0.70
N THR A 84 -18.56 -11.70 -0.12
CA THR A 84 -18.37 -11.87 1.32
C THR A 84 -17.13 -11.11 1.81
N ALA A 85 -17.32 -10.22 2.78
CA ALA A 85 -16.25 -9.47 3.42
C ALA A 85 -15.75 -10.19 4.68
N ILE A 86 -16.65 -10.82 5.43
CA ILE A 86 -16.34 -11.48 6.70
C ILE A 86 -16.96 -12.88 6.75
N ILE A 87 -16.12 -13.88 7.06
CA ILE A 87 -16.56 -15.25 7.40
C ILE A 87 -16.40 -15.43 8.90
N PHE A 88 -17.51 -15.47 9.63
CA PHE A 88 -17.50 -15.75 11.06
C PHE A 88 -17.75 -17.24 11.33
N ARG A 89 -16.97 -17.84 12.24
CA ARG A 89 -17.17 -19.21 12.75
C ARG A 89 -17.09 -19.20 14.28
N GLY A 90 -18.22 -19.44 14.92
CA GLY A 90 -18.27 -19.68 16.37
C GLY A 90 -18.15 -21.17 16.71
N GLU A 91 -17.73 -21.47 17.95
CA GLU A 91 -17.62 -22.84 18.48
C GLU A 91 -18.99 -23.54 18.59
N ALA A 92 -20.09 -22.78 18.72
CA ALA A 92 -21.46 -23.28 18.82
C ALA A 92 -22.19 -23.42 17.47
N GLU A 93 -21.49 -23.75 16.39
CA GLU A 93 -22.02 -23.84 15.00
C GLU A 93 -22.72 -22.58 14.45
N VAL A 94 -22.63 -21.42 15.12
CA VAL A 94 -23.12 -20.15 14.56
C VAL A 94 -22.23 -19.76 13.37
N LYS A 95 -22.80 -19.89 12.17
CA LYS A 95 -22.17 -19.49 10.90
C LYS A 95 -22.96 -18.31 10.33
N SER A 96 -22.28 -17.17 10.15
CA SER A 96 -22.82 -16.03 9.41
C SER A 96 -21.82 -15.54 8.37
N ARG A 97 -22.35 -15.00 7.29
CA ARG A 97 -21.58 -14.34 6.22
C ARG A 97 -22.13 -12.94 6.08
N ILE A 98 -21.24 -11.95 6.08
CA ILE A 98 -21.54 -10.54 5.86
C ILE A 98 -20.68 -10.06 4.70
#